data_AF-A0A2V0RC10-F1
#
_entry.id   AF-A0A2V0RC10-F1
#
_cell.length_a   1.000
_cell.length_b   1.000
_cell.length_c   1.000
_cell.angle_alpha   90.00
_cell.angle_beta   90.00
_cell.angle_gamma   90.00
#
_symmetry.space_group_name_H-M   'P 1'
#
loop_
_entity.id
_entity.type
_entity.pdbx_description
1 polymer ?
#
loop_
_entity_poly.entity_id
_entity_poly.type
_entity_poly.pdbx_seq_one_letter_code
_entity_poly.pdbx_strand_id
1 'polypeptide(L)'
;MDEIKKDTLHYARTVAKACVNPFSSGLRGSLQAPGYNKRVRLYTAPGSQSVTMAANTTSAVVIFDPEASLRAGQMTVQVIERTSANAINASTSINVGRASTDFTSAGVVSSGLTVQNTSGQDTISGFQTACVLSSVPEDLNQISSTDLLNATSDRERDAAQIVCKEDATTTVSFTEHLGEKRALLRAGRLGNIVRRTLNDNATQFTNTAGGEIRGFGRQGGDHTLEIYANAAAVLAETDFTKHLFRSADNPTDIHSLGTYAVEGSFRMSSENVAADSLRIISFIAVDAANNLLQEKVVNAVQGASSQALSDNIAYHFDLQSTTLPIANVIISVRQGNLQAKAMECTITSIEEVADIPDRAVQVCVIEGINAGATITCNAGAVLSGVPDSENALISGLSSQEFVYDMNLVKLFINELAYNFQHAFTGRGYDMTEKQTEELTSRPEMEMALFAMSFGKIGRAFKQVAKAAPKARKAISQGVSKALPIVDVAAPLLISTGNPAAMGLGAGMMTASMAAKDMKKLGVLEASYHE
;
A
#
# COMPACT_ATOMS: atom_id res chain seq x y z
N MET A 1 12.87 24.40 35.12
CA MET A 1 11.48 24.14 34.68
C MET A 1 11.23 24.68 33.28
N ASP A 2 11.68 25.90 32.95
CA ASP A 2 11.49 26.48 31.61
C ASP A 2 12.34 25.84 30.51
N GLU A 3 13.51 25.29 30.85
CA GLU A 3 14.37 24.56 29.92
C GLU A 3 13.74 23.25 29.46
N ILE A 4 13.24 22.43 30.40
CA ILE A 4 12.47 21.19 30.13
C ILE A 4 11.27 21.46 29.22
N LYS A 5 10.56 22.58 29.44
CA LYS A 5 9.41 22.99 28.62
C LYS A 5 9.83 23.26 27.18
N LYS A 6 10.87 24.08 26.97
CA LYS A 6 11.39 24.40 25.63
C LYS A 6 11.88 23.15 24.90
N ASP A 7 12.58 22.26 25.60
CA ASP A 7 13.09 21.01 25.03
C ASP A 7 11.95 20.06 24.65
N THR A 8 10.92 19.95 25.49
CA THR A 8 9.72 19.14 25.20
C THR A 8 8.98 19.64 23.97
N LEU A 9 8.81 20.96 23.83
CA LEU A 9 8.17 21.56 22.67
C LEU A 9 9.01 21.36 21.40
N HIS A 10 10.32 21.58 21.48
CA HIS A 10 11.22 21.35 20.36
C HIS A 10 11.18 19.89 19.89
N TYR A 11 11.19 18.94 20.83
CA TYR A 11 11.01 17.52 20.56
C TYR A 11 9.65 17.24 19.91
N ALA A 12 8.53 17.72 20.48
CA ALA A 12 7.19 17.52 19.92
C ALA A 12 7.06 18.06 18.49
N ARG A 13 7.62 19.25 18.21
CA ARG A 13 7.67 19.85 16.87
C ARG A 13 8.46 18.99 15.89
N THR A 14 9.61 18.48 16.32
CA THR A 14 10.48 17.66 15.46
C THR A 14 9.81 16.34 15.12
N VAL A 15 9.17 15.69 16.08
CA VAL A 15 8.39 14.46 15.85
C VAL A 15 7.21 14.74 14.93
N ALA A 16 6.43 15.80 15.18
CA ALA A 16 5.30 16.18 14.33
C ALA A 16 5.73 16.47 12.89
N LYS A 17 6.82 17.23 12.68
CA LYS A 17 7.37 17.51 11.35
C LYS A 17 7.80 16.23 10.64
N ALA A 18 8.47 15.33 11.33
CA ALA A 18 8.86 14.05 10.75
C ALA A 18 7.64 13.20 10.39
N CYS A 19 6.59 13.21 11.22
CA CYS A 19 5.40 12.43 10.96
C CYS A 19 4.55 12.97 9.81
N VAL A 20 4.48 14.29 9.65
CA VAL A 20 3.83 14.96 8.50
C VAL A 20 4.61 14.74 7.21
N ASN A 21 5.95 14.70 7.28
CA ASN A 21 6.82 14.44 6.13
C ASN A 21 7.72 13.20 6.35
N PRO A 22 7.17 11.99 6.19
CA PRO A 22 7.94 10.75 6.34
C PRO A 22 8.93 10.50 5.18
N PHE A 23 8.83 11.25 4.07
CA PHE A 23 9.65 11.07 2.88
C PHE A 23 11.05 11.66 3.00
N SER A 24 11.20 12.74 3.77
CA SER A 24 12.43 13.53 3.82
C SER A 24 13.02 13.68 5.22
N SER A 25 12.26 13.33 6.25
CA SER A 25 12.73 13.42 7.63
C SER A 25 13.91 12.47 7.82
N GLY A 26 15.08 12.99 8.18
CA GLY A 26 16.32 12.20 8.28
C GLY A 26 16.51 11.52 9.64
N LEU A 27 15.44 11.03 10.28
CA LEU A 27 15.53 10.45 11.63
C LEU A 27 16.28 9.11 11.60
N ARG A 28 17.40 9.03 12.32
CA ARG A 28 18.27 7.84 12.38
C ARG A 28 18.47 7.34 13.80
N GLY A 29 17.43 7.39 14.62
CA GLY A 29 17.48 6.95 16.01
C GLY A 29 18.00 8.00 17.01
N SER A 30 18.11 9.26 16.57
CA SER A 30 18.51 10.39 17.43
C SER A 30 17.46 10.77 18.46
N LEU A 31 16.19 10.50 18.16
CA LEU A 31 15.06 10.87 19.00
C LEU A 31 14.47 9.64 19.67
N GLN A 32 14.08 9.78 20.94
CA GLN A 32 13.25 8.78 21.62
C GLN A 32 11.88 8.70 20.93
N ALA A 33 11.30 7.51 20.83
CA ALA A 33 9.92 7.37 20.39
C ALA A 33 8.94 7.89 21.45
N PRO A 34 7.83 8.55 21.05
CA PRO A 34 6.82 8.99 22.00
C PRO A 34 6.22 7.77 22.70
N GLY A 35 6.42 7.66 24.01
CA GLY A 35 5.98 6.51 24.81
C GLY A 35 6.98 6.09 25.91
N TYR A 36 6.52 5.25 26.83
CA TYR A 36 7.18 4.99 28.13
C TYR A 36 8.52 4.23 28.07
N ASN A 37 9.01 3.79 26.90
CA ASN A 37 10.15 2.88 26.83
C ASN A 37 11.44 3.58 26.37
N LYS A 38 12.40 3.73 27.30
CA LYS A 38 13.69 4.44 27.11
C LYS A 38 14.55 3.89 25.97
N ARG A 39 14.35 2.64 25.54
CA ARG A 39 15.16 1.96 24.52
C ARG A 39 14.64 2.09 23.09
N VAL A 40 13.47 2.71 22.92
CA VAL A 40 12.82 2.84 21.62
C VAL A 40 13.17 4.19 21.01
N ARG A 41 13.51 4.17 19.72
CA ARG A 41 13.93 5.36 18.98
C ARG A 41 13.10 5.52 17.72
N LEU A 42 13.09 6.74 17.19
CA LEU A 42 12.44 7.06 15.93
C LEU A 42 13.41 6.92 14.76
N TYR A 43 12.91 6.30 13.71
CA TYR A 43 13.60 6.09 12.45
C TYR A 43 12.70 6.49 11.31
N THR A 44 13.29 6.90 10.20
CA THR A 44 12.56 7.13 8.96
C THR A 44 13.05 6.18 7.90
N ALA A 45 12.09 5.67 7.13
CA ALA A 45 12.31 4.70 6.08
C ALA A 45 11.70 5.24 4.79
N PRO A 46 12.37 6.19 4.10
CA PRO A 46 11.92 6.65 2.80
C PRO A 46 12.34 5.66 1.70
N GLY A 47 11.53 5.57 0.64
CA GLY A 47 11.82 4.80 -0.57
C GLY A 47 11.10 5.40 -1.76
N SER A 48 11.77 5.43 -2.91
CA SER A 48 11.21 5.99 -4.14
C SER A 48 11.65 5.16 -5.34
N GLN A 49 10.71 4.83 -6.21
CA GLN A 49 10.98 4.10 -7.44
C GLN A 49 9.93 4.44 -8.50
N SER A 50 10.37 4.39 -9.75
CA SER A 50 9.49 4.52 -10.91
C SER A 50 9.24 3.16 -11.55
N VAL A 51 7.99 2.92 -11.94
CA VAL A 51 7.57 1.71 -12.67
C VAL A 51 7.04 2.16 -14.02
N THR A 52 7.62 1.60 -15.09
CA THR A 52 7.12 1.81 -16.45
C THR A 52 6.06 0.77 -16.75
N MET A 53 4.86 1.24 -17.03
CA MET A 53 3.70 0.40 -17.31
C MET A 53 3.85 -0.32 -18.64
N ALA A 54 3.31 -1.53 -18.72
CA ALA A 54 3.25 -2.29 -19.95
C ALA A 54 2.37 -1.59 -21.02
N ALA A 55 2.56 -1.98 -22.28
CA ALA A 55 1.92 -1.31 -23.43
C ALA A 55 0.38 -1.37 -23.43
N ASN A 56 -0.20 -2.39 -22.80
CA ASN A 56 -1.66 -2.59 -22.78
C ASN A 56 -2.32 -2.13 -21.46
N THR A 57 -1.56 -1.49 -20.58
CA THR A 57 -2.03 -1.03 -19.27
C THR A 57 -2.80 0.28 -19.44
N THR A 58 -4.06 0.27 -19.01
CA THR A 58 -4.97 1.43 -19.08
C THR A 58 -5.32 1.99 -17.70
N SER A 59 -5.09 1.23 -16.64
CA SER A 59 -5.21 1.70 -15.26
C SER A 59 -4.21 0.98 -14.36
N ALA A 60 -3.90 1.57 -13.21
CA ALA A 60 -3.05 0.98 -12.19
C ALA A 60 -3.58 1.28 -10.80
N VAL A 61 -3.39 0.33 -9.87
CA VAL A 61 -3.70 0.51 -8.45
C VAL A 61 -2.39 0.45 -7.68
N VAL A 62 -2.10 1.50 -6.91
CA VAL A 62 -0.93 1.60 -6.05
C VAL A 62 -1.39 1.45 -4.60
N ILE A 63 -0.84 0.50 -3.87
CA ILE A 63 -1.26 0.13 -2.52
C ILE A 63 -0.05 0.17 -1.60
N PHE A 64 -0.17 0.85 -0.47
CA PHE A 64 0.81 0.83 0.60
C PHE A 64 0.14 0.53 1.94
N ASP A 65 0.36 -0.68 2.44
CA ASP A 65 0.02 -1.10 3.80
C ASP A 65 1.34 -1.21 4.60
N PRO A 66 1.74 -0.14 5.31
CA PRO A 66 3.04 -0.07 5.98
C PRO A 66 3.14 -1.07 7.14
N GLU A 67 2.04 -1.37 7.83
CA GLU A 67 2.04 -2.31 8.96
C GLU A 67 2.17 -3.75 8.48
N ALA A 68 1.39 -4.15 7.47
CA ALA A 68 1.48 -5.51 6.92
C ALA A 68 2.84 -5.78 6.28
N SER A 69 3.33 -4.85 5.46
CA SER A 69 4.61 -5.02 4.75
C SER A 69 5.82 -4.94 5.70
N LEU A 70 5.81 -4.07 6.72
CA LEU A 70 6.86 -4.05 7.75
C LEU A 70 6.97 -5.41 8.45
N ARG A 71 5.85 -6.02 8.82
CA ARG A 71 5.82 -7.31 9.52
C ARG A 71 6.23 -8.48 8.62
N ALA A 72 5.96 -8.37 7.31
CA ALA A 72 6.38 -9.35 6.30
C ALA A 72 7.89 -9.30 5.92
N GLY A 73 8.68 -8.43 6.56
CA GLY A 73 10.15 -8.43 6.44
C GLY A 73 10.74 -7.26 5.67
N GLN A 74 9.95 -6.53 4.88
CA GLN A 74 10.36 -5.32 4.18
C GLN A 74 9.12 -4.50 3.85
N MET A 75 9.09 -3.21 4.23
CA MET A 75 8.00 -2.34 3.77
C MET A 75 8.04 -2.20 2.26
N THR A 76 6.87 -2.30 1.62
CA THR A 76 6.75 -2.28 0.17
C THR A 76 5.48 -1.56 -0.30
N VAL A 77 5.57 -0.89 -1.45
CA VAL A 77 4.43 -0.39 -2.20
C VAL A 77 4.15 -1.35 -3.34
N GLN A 78 2.90 -1.77 -3.49
CA GLN A 78 2.47 -2.65 -4.57
C GLN A 78 1.87 -1.81 -5.69
N VAL A 79 2.24 -2.09 -6.94
CA VAL A 79 1.68 -1.47 -8.13
C VAL A 79 1.10 -2.57 -9.01
N ILE A 80 -0.22 -2.56 -9.14
CA ILE A 80 -1.00 -3.54 -9.89
C ILE A 80 -1.46 -2.88 -11.20
N GLU A 81 -0.97 -3.38 -12.32
CA GLU A 81 -1.31 -2.92 -13.66
C GLU A 81 -2.56 -3.61 -14.16
N ARG A 82 -3.44 -2.88 -14.85
CA ARG A 82 -4.70 -3.41 -15.37
C ARG A 82 -4.98 -2.95 -16.79
N THR A 83 -5.65 -3.83 -17.52
CA THR A 83 -6.13 -3.58 -18.89
C THR A 83 -7.50 -2.89 -18.88
N SER A 84 -8.01 -2.53 -20.05
CA SER A 84 -9.35 -1.93 -20.21
C SER A 84 -10.49 -2.84 -19.79
N ALA A 85 -10.25 -4.15 -19.73
CA ALA A 85 -11.18 -5.15 -19.22
C ALA A 85 -11.05 -5.35 -17.69
N ASN A 86 -10.28 -4.50 -16.99
CA ASN A 86 -9.89 -4.64 -15.58
C ASN A 86 -9.14 -5.93 -15.24
N ALA A 87 -8.69 -6.69 -16.24
CA ALA A 87 -7.80 -7.83 -16.02
C ALA A 87 -6.42 -7.34 -15.60
N ILE A 88 -5.85 -7.99 -14.58
CA ILE A 88 -4.53 -7.69 -14.04
C ILE A 88 -3.46 -8.14 -15.05
N ASN A 89 -2.58 -7.22 -15.42
CA ASN A 89 -1.53 -7.44 -16.40
C ASN A 89 -0.18 -7.75 -15.74
N ALA A 90 0.12 -7.04 -14.64
CA ALA A 90 1.35 -7.22 -13.87
C ALA A 90 1.13 -6.76 -12.43
N SER A 91 1.90 -7.33 -11.51
CA SER A 91 2.02 -6.86 -10.13
C SER A 91 3.49 -6.65 -9.82
N THR A 92 3.84 -5.46 -9.33
CA THR A 92 5.22 -5.09 -9.00
C THR A 92 5.30 -4.56 -7.57
N SER A 93 6.43 -4.79 -6.92
CA SER A 93 6.68 -4.37 -5.54
C SER A 93 7.86 -3.40 -5.51
N ILE A 94 7.69 -2.27 -4.81
CA ILE A 94 8.70 -1.23 -4.63
C ILE A 94 9.11 -1.24 -3.16
N ASN A 95 10.39 -1.51 -2.88
CA ASN A 95 10.89 -1.52 -1.51
C ASN A 95 10.95 -0.11 -0.92
N VAL A 96 10.48 0.03 0.32
CA VAL A 96 10.45 1.27 1.08
C VAL A 96 11.47 1.21 2.21
N GLY A 97 12.55 1.97 2.09
CA GLY A 97 13.58 2.05 3.11
C GLY A 97 14.38 0.75 3.26
N ARG A 98 14.55 0.32 4.52
CA ARG A 98 15.43 -0.80 4.91
C ARG A 98 14.61 -2.05 5.22
N ALA A 99 15.30 -3.19 5.25
CA ALA A 99 14.72 -4.46 5.67
C ALA A 99 14.28 -4.37 7.14
N SER A 100 13.15 -4.98 7.45
CA SER A 100 12.59 -5.01 8.81
C SER A 100 13.50 -5.73 9.79
N THR A 101 14.34 -6.65 9.29
CA THR A 101 15.39 -7.36 10.05
C THR A 101 16.45 -6.44 10.63
N ASP A 102 16.51 -5.17 10.19
CA ASP A 102 17.38 -4.16 10.80
C ASP A 102 16.96 -3.84 12.25
N PHE A 103 15.74 -4.20 12.63
CA PHE A 103 15.17 -3.99 13.95
C PHE A 103 14.90 -5.31 14.66
N THR A 104 15.13 -5.36 15.98
CA THR A 104 14.59 -6.45 16.79
C THR A 104 13.07 -6.32 16.90
N SER A 105 12.56 -5.09 17.03
CA SER A 105 11.13 -4.80 17.05
C SER A 105 10.87 -3.41 16.48
N ALA A 106 9.84 -3.24 15.67
CA ALA A 106 9.39 -1.92 15.23
C ALA A 106 7.88 -1.86 15.01
N GLY A 107 7.35 -0.64 14.98
CA GLY A 107 5.95 -0.33 14.69
C GLY A 107 5.86 1.02 14.01
N VAL A 108 4.82 1.23 13.20
CA VAL A 108 4.66 2.44 12.40
C VAL A 108 4.08 3.54 13.27
N VAL A 109 4.63 4.75 13.20
CA VAL A 109 4.10 5.96 13.87
C VAL A 109 3.24 6.73 12.88
N SER A 110 3.80 6.99 11.70
CA SER A 110 3.10 7.57 10.56
C SER A 110 3.69 7.04 9.26
N SER A 111 2.95 7.18 8.18
CA SER A 111 3.37 6.77 6.84
C SER A 111 2.79 7.69 5.79
N GLY A 112 3.38 7.69 4.61
CA GLY A 112 2.84 8.40 3.47
C GLY A 112 3.22 7.75 2.15
N LEU A 113 2.42 8.05 1.14
CA LEU A 113 2.57 7.60 -0.24
C LEU A 113 2.25 8.78 -1.16
N THR A 114 3.23 9.18 -1.95
CA THR A 114 3.10 10.12 -3.06
C THR A 114 3.16 9.34 -4.36
N VAL A 115 2.16 9.51 -5.21
CA VAL A 115 2.10 8.89 -6.54
C VAL A 115 2.05 9.99 -7.58
N GLN A 116 2.98 9.93 -8.53
CA GLN A 116 3.12 10.90 -9.59
C GLN A 116 3.23 10.20 -10.94
N ASN A 117 2.55 10.72 -11.95
CA ASN A 117 2.83 10.34 -13.32
C ASN A 117 3.99 11.17 -13.86
N THR A 118 5.05 10.49 -14.28
CA THR A 118 6.30 11.10 -14.78
C THR A 118 6.56 10.78 -16.25
N SER A 119 5.56 10.29 -16.97
CA SER A 119 5.69 10.04 -18.40
C SER A 119 6.01 11.34 -19.16
N GLY A 120 7.03 11.33 -20.01
CA GLY A 120 7.34 12.45 -20.92
C GLY A 120 6.39 12.56 -22.12
N GLN A 121 5.38 11.70 -22.24
CA GLN A 121 4.39 11.77 -23.32
C GLN A 121 3.19 12.62 -22.91
N ASP A 122 2.97 13.70 -23.66
CA ASP A 122 2.18 14.88 -23.29
C ASP A 122 0.65 14.69 -23.25
N THR A 123 0.13 13.47 -23.41
CA THR A 123 -1.30 13.22 -23.69
C THR A 123 -1.93 12.17 -22.77
N ILE A 124 -1.57 12.11 -21.49
CA ILE A 124 -2.32 11.29 -20.52
C ILE A 124 -3.52 12.09 -20.01
N SER A 125 -4.73 11.69 -20.41
CA SER A 125 -6.01 12.32 -20.04
C SER A 125 -6.67 11.68 -18.80
N GLY A 126 -5.92 10.87 -18.06
CA GLY A 126 -6.40 10.10 -16.94
C GLY A 126 -6.65 10.88 -15.64
N PHE A 127 -7.20 10.20 -14.64
CA PHE A 127 -7.42 10.70 -13.28
C PHE A 127 -6.67 9.87 -12.26
N GLN A 128 -6.19 10.51 -11.19
CA GLN A 128 -5.63 9.88 -10.00
C GLN A 128 -6.58 10.14 -8.84
N THR A 129 -6.94 9.08 -8.13
CA THR A 129 -7.75 9.14 -6.92
C THR A 129 -6.97 8.45 -5.82
N ALA A 130 -6.56 9.22 -4.81
CA ALA A 130 -5.80 8.72 -3.67
C ALA A 130 -6.63 8.82 -2.41
N CYS A 131 -6.69 7.72 -1.65
CA CYS A 131 -7.41 7.65 -0.40
C CYS A 131 -6.60 6.94 0.69
N VAL A 132 -6.96 7.24 1.94
CA VAL A 132 -6.55 6.47 3.11
C VAL A 132 -7.75 5.69 3.61
N LEU A 133 -7.64 4.36 3.61
CA LEU A 133 -8.69 3.45 4.04
C LEU A 133 -8.35 2.89 5.42
N SER A 134 -9.34 2.86 6.31
CA SER A 134 -9.28 2.17 7.60
C SER A 134 -9.79 0.73 7.52
N SER A 135 -10.58 0.41 6.49
CA SER A 135 -11.04 -0.94 6.18
C SER A 135 -10.66 -1.31 4.76
N VAL A 136 -9.98 -2.44 4.60
CA VAL A 136 -9.56 -2.97 3.29
C VAL A 136 -10.77 -3.60 2.58
N PRO A 137 -11.18 -3.09 1.40
CA PRO A 137 -12.17 -3.76 0.56
C PRO A 137 -11.70 -5.16 0.15
N GLU A 138 -12.63 -6.11 0.00
CA GLU A 138 -12.31 -7.51 -0.35
C GLU A 138 -11.56 -7.62 -1.69
N ASP A 139 -11.91 -6.81 -2.69
CA ASP A 139 -11.23 -6.80 -4.00
C ASP A 139 -10.59 -5.44 -4.30
N LEU A 140 -9.42 -5.20 -3.69
CA LEU A 140 -8.61 -4.01 -4.00
C LEU A 140 -7.95 -4.07 -5.37
N ASN A 141 -7.82 -5.25 -5.98
CA ASN A 141 -7.15 -5.38 -7.25
C ASN A 141 -8.01 -4.82 -8.39
N GLN A 142 -9.34 -4.94 -8.28
CA GLN A 142 -10.29 -4.42 -9.28
C GLN A 142 -10.92 -3.07 -8.93
N ILE A 143 -10.50 -2.44 -7.83
CA ILE A 143 -11.12 -1.20 -7.34
C ILE A 143 -11.01 -0.04 -8.35
N SER A 144 -12.13 0.60 -8.68
CA SER A 144 -12.13 1.82 -9.49
C SER A 144 -11.96 3.08 -8.63
N SER A 145 -11.71 4.23 -9.26
CA SER A 145 -11.72 5.53 -8.56
C SER A 145 -13.03 5.77 -7.79
N THR A 146 -14.16 5.33 -8.36
CA THR A 146 -15.49 5.53 -7.77
C THR A 146 -15.68 4.62 -6.55
N ASP A 147 -15.28 3.35 -6.67
CA ASP A 147 -15.35 2.39 -5.56
C ASP A 147 -14.46 2.84 -4.41
N LEU A 148 -13.27 3.37 -4.71
CA LEU A 148 -12.35 3.90 -3.71
C LEU A 148 -12.98 5.07 -2.93
N LEU A 149 -13.63 6.01 -3.61
CA LEU A 149 -14.35 7.12 -2.97
C LEU A 149 -15.57 6.66 -2.16
N ASN A 150 -16.20 5.55 -2.53
CA ASN A 150 -17.32 4.96 -1.79
C ASN A 150 -16.85 4.17 -0.57
N ALA A 151 -15.67 3.55 -0.63
CA ALA A 151 -15.04 2.84 0.49
C ALA A 151 -14.47 3.80 1.55
N THR A 152 -14.29 5.08 1.21
CA THR A 152 -13.71 6.08 2.12
C THR A 152 -14.77 6.64 3.08
N SER A 153 -14.51 6.56 4.38
CA SER A 153 -15.44 7.01 5.43
C SER A 153 -15.63 8.54 5.48
N ASP A 154 -14.56 9.31 5.33
CA ASP A 154 -14.59 10.78 5.30
C ASP A 154 -13.89 11.30 4.05
N ARG A 155 -14.68 11.63 3.02
CA ARG A 155 -14.14 12.09 1.72
C ARG A 155 -13.39 13.41 1.81
N GLU A 156 -13.70 14.29 2.77
CA GLU A 156 -13.01 15.58 2.87
C GLU A 156 -11.62 15.43 3.46
N ARG A 157 -11.45 14.46 4.37
CA ARG A 157 -10.19 14.19 5.06
C ARG A 157 -9.35 13.15 4.32
N ASP A 158 -9.97 12.09 3.86
CA ASP A 158 -9.30 10.84 3.50
C ASP A 158 -9.23 10.61 2.00
N ALA A 159 -9.76 11.50 1.15
CA ALA A 159 -9.72 11.38 -0.30
C ALA A 159 -9.21 12.64 -1.01
N ALA A 160 -8.46 12.44 -2.09
CA ALA A 160 -8.06 13.48 -3.03
C ALA A 160 -8.12 12.97 -4.46
N GLN A 161 -8.58 13.81 -5.39
CA GLN A 161 -8.68 13.48 -6.81
C GLN A 161 -8.10 14.60 -7.68
N ILE A 162 -7.32 14.21 -8.69
CA ILE A 162 -6.69 15.12 -9.65
C ILE A 162 -6.56 14.49 -11.03
N VAL A 163 -6.36 15.31 -12.05
CA VAL A 163 -6.01 14.83 -13.40
C VAL A 163 -4.53 14.42 -13.41
N CYS A 164 -4.24 13.25 -13.97
CA CYS A 164 -2.91 12.62 -13.95
C CYS A 164 -1.77 13.49 -14.47
N LYS A 165 -2.07 14.41 -15.41
CA LYS A 165 -1.08 15.28 -16.05
C LYS A 165 -0.63 16.43 -15.15
N GLU A 166 -1.43 16.81 -14.15
CA GLU A 166 -1.33 18.13 -13.53
C GLU A 166 -0.41 18.18 -12.30
N ASP A 167 -0.41 17.11 -11.50
CA ASP A 167 0.27 17.06 -10.20
C ASP A 167 0.41 15.60 -9.72
N ALA A 168 1.06 15.43 -8.57
CA ALA A 168 1.02 14.18 -7.81
C ALA A 168 -0.21 14.13 -6.88
N THR A 169 -0.55 12.93 -6.42
CA THR A 169 -1.38 12.75 -5.22
C THR A 169 -0.48 12.34 -4.06
N THR A 170 -0.77 12.82 -2.85
CA THR A 170 -0.01 12.47 -1.65
C THR A 170 -0.96 12.11 -0.54
N THR A 171 -0.73 10.96 0.08
CA THR A 171 -1.42 10.52 1.29
C THR A 171 -0.44 10.50 2.45
N VAL A 172 -0.90 10.90 3.62
CA VAL A 172 -0.14 10.82 4.88
C VAL A 172 -1.12 10.43 5.97
N SER A 173 -0.77 9.43 6.77
CA SER A 173 -1.60 8.98 7.88
C SER A 173 -0.77 8.73 9.12
N PHE A 174 -1.38 9.01 10.27
CA PHE A 174 -0.85 8.70 11.59
C PHE A 174 -1.52 7.43 12.09
N THR A 175 -0.76 6.54 12.69
CA THR A 175 -1.33 5.38 13.39
C THR A 175 -1.97 5.81 14.70
N GLU A 176 -3.11 5.25 15.07
CA GLU A 176 -3.76 5.58 16.35
C GLU A 176 -2.88 5.23 17.56
N HIS A 177 -2.05 4.18 17.42
CA HIS A 177 -1.13 3.75 18.47
C HIS A 177 0.20 4.48 18.46
N LEU A 178 0.49 5.36 17.49
CA LEU A 178 1.76 6.10 17.37
C LEU A 178 3.01 5.21 17.52
N GLY A 179 2.98 4.02 16.90
CA GLY A 179 4.06 3.04 17.01
C GLY A 179 4.13 2.25 18.33
N GLU A 180 3.18 2.39 19.26
CA GLU A 180 3.17 1.59 20.50
C GLU A 180 2.98 0.08 20.22
N LYS A 181 2.17 -0.28 19.22
CA LYS A 181 1.94 -1.66 18.76
C LYS A 181 3.08 -2.14 17.85
N ARG A 182 4.22 -2.50 18.45
CA ARG A 182 5.40 -2.98 17.73
C ARG A 182 5.36 -4.49 17.52
N ALA A 183 5.70 -4.92 16.32
CA ALA A 183 5.96 -6.32 16.02
C ALA A 183 7.40 -6.71 16.34
N LEU A 184 7.61 -7.99 16.62
CA LEU A 184 8.93 -8.60 16.70
C LEU A 184 9.39 -8.91 15.27
N LEU A 185 10.51 -8.35 14.82
CA LEU A 185 10.94 -8.38 13.41
C LEU A 185 12.13 -9.31 13.14
N ARG A 186 12.48 -10.16 14.11
CA ARG A 186 13.54 -11.16 13.95
C ARG A 186 13.05 -12.32 13.07
N ALA A 187 13.95 -12.83 12.24
CA ALA A 187 13.68 -14.02 11.44
C ALA A 187 13.17 -15.19 12.30
N GLY A 188 12.13 -15.88 11.81
CA GLY A 188 11.52 -17.02 12.47
C GLY A 188 10.70 -16.70 13.72
N ARG A 189 10.36 -15.43 13.96
CA ARG A 189 9.44 -15.02 15.02
C ARG A 189 8.17 -14.48 14.41
N LEU A 190 7.05 -15.04 14.83
CA LEU A 190 5.72 -14.61 14.40
C LEU A 190 5.14 -13.66 15.45
N GLY A 191 4.47 -12.61 14.97
CA GLY A 191 3.80 -11.61 15.81
C GLY A 191 2.46 -12.09 16.39
N ASN A 192 1.56 -11.15 16.69
CA ASN A 192 0.16 -11.48 16.94
C ASN A 192 -0.49 -11.87 15.60
N ILE A 193 -0.95 -13.13 15.52
CA ILE A 193 -1.49 -13.72 14.30
C ILE A 193 -3.00 -13.88 14.41
N VAL A 194 -3.72 -13.52 13.35
CA VAL A 194 -5.06 -14.05 13.07
C VAL A 194 -4.95 -15.12 11.99
N ARG A 195 -5.59 -16.25 12.26
CA ARG A 195 -5.72 -17.36 11.33
C ARG A 195 -7.14 -17.37 10.78
N ARG A 196 -7.28 -17.25 9.46
CA ARG A 196 -8.55 -17.45 8.76
C ARG A 196 -8.51 -18.79 8.06
N THR A 197 -9.27 -19.75 8.56
CA THR A 197 -9.30 -21.10 8.02
C THR A 197 -10.49 -21.28 7.09
N LEU A 198 -10.19 -21.55 5.83
CA LEU A 198 -11.11 -22.18 4.89
C LEU A 198 -11.01 -23.70 5.07
N ASN A 199 -12.12 -24.34 5.44
CA ASN A 199 -12.18 -25.80 5.47
C ASN A 199 -13.05 -26.31 4.32
N ASP A 200 -12.43 -26.96 3.34
CA ASP A 200 -13.12 -27.66 2.27
C ASP A 200 -13.28 -29.15 2.63
N ASN A 201 -14.42 -29.44 3.27
CA ASN A 201 -14.91 -30.79 3.48
C ASN A 201 -15.89 -31.14 2.35
N ALA A 202 -15.39 -31.45 1.15
CA ALA A 202 -16.22 -31.99 0.08
C ALA A 202 -16.71 -33.41 0.46
N THR A 203 -17.83 -33.54 1.19
CA THR A 203 -18.34 -34.84 1.67
C THR A 203 -19.38 -35.52 0.76
N GLN A 204 -19.57 -35.09 -0.50
CA GLN A 204 -20.49 -35.77 -1.42
C GLN A 204 -19.89 -35.99 -2.81
N PHE A 205 -19.20 -37.12 -2.96
CA PHE A 205 -18.84 -37.70 -4.26
C PHE A 205 -19.93 -38.70 -4.64
N THR A 206 -20.84 -38.33 -5.55
CA THR A 206 -21.81 -39.29 -6.09
C THR A 206 -21.08 -40.14 -7.13
N ASN A 207 -20.75 -41.37 -6.72
CA ASN A 207 -20.09 -42.40 -7.51
C ASN A 207 -20.96 -42.73 -8.74
N THR A 208 -20.69 -42.08 -9.86
CA THR A 208 -21.28 -42.45 -11.16
C THR A 208 -20.19 -43.20 -11.91
N ALA A 209 -20.52 -44.39 -12.40
CA ALA A 209 -19.56 -45.28 -13.05
C ALA A 209 -18.89 -44.58 -14.24
N GLY A 210 -17.67 -44.08 -14.03
CA GLY A 210 -16.91 -43.28 -14.99
C GLY A 210 -16.10 -42.19 -14.29
N GLY A 211 -14.97 -42.56 -13.66
CA GLY A 211 -13.77 -41.74 -13.40
C GLY A 211 -13.81 -40.22 -13.14
N GLU A 212 -14.88 -39.61 -12.63
CA GLU A 212 -14.95 -38.14 -12.43
C GLU A 212 -14.29 -37.67 -11.11
N ILE A 213 -13.50 -36.59 -11.19
CA ILE A 213 -13.01 -35.80 -10.04
C ILE A 213 -13.81 -34.50 -9.98
N ARG A 214 -14.38 -34.17 -8.81
CA ARG A 214 -15.15 -32.93 -8.58
C ARG A 214 -14.46 -32.06 -7.53
N GLY A 215 -13.98 -30.88 -7.94
CA GLY A 215 -13.78 -29.72 -7.06
C GLY A 215 -15.02 -28.81 -7.09
N PHE A 216 -15.16 -27.92 -6.10
CA PHE A 216 -16.32 -27.04 -5.84
C PHE A 216 -17.23 -26.68 -7.05
N GLY A 217 -18.54 -26.91 -6.90
CA GLY A 217 -19.58 -26.20 -7.67
C GLY A 217 -19.93 -26.67 -9.08
N ARG A 218 -19.32 -27.73 -9.62
CA ARG A 218 -19.58 -28.14 -11.02
C ARG A 218 -20.42 -29.43 -11.13
N GLN A 219 -21.57 -29.30 -11.79
CA GLN A 219 -22.42 -30.42 -12.19
C GLN A 219 -21.89 -31.05 -13.49
N GLY A 220 -21.33 -32.26 -13.39
CA GLY A 220 -21.25 -33.27 -14.46
C GLY A 220 -20.19 -33.05 -15.56
N GLY A 221 -19.36 -34.07 -15.80
CA GLY A 221 -18.39 -34.15 -16.90
C GLY A 221 -17.14 -34.94 -16.51
N ASP A 222 -16.68 -35.84 -17.41
CA ASP A 222 -15.38 -36.51 -17.32
C ASP A 222 -14.25 -35.46 -17.29
N HIS A 223 -13.63 -35.25 -16.13
CA HIS A 223 -12.49 -34.36 -15.98
C HIS A 223 -11.18 -35.15 -16.02
N THR A 224 -10.40 -34.97 -17.08
CA THR A 224 -9.03 -35.48 -17.15
C THR A 224 -8.12 -34.49 -16.43
N LEU A 225 -7.53 -34.85 -15.29
CA LEU A 225 -6.48 -34.04 -14.68
C LEU A 225 -5.30 -33.95 -15.62
N GLU A 226 -4.84 -32.72 -15.88
CA GLU A 226 -3.67 -32.50 -16.73
C GLU A 226 -2.39 -32.57 -15.90
N ILE A 227 -1.36 -33.20 -16.49
CA ILE A 227 -0.06 -33.37 -15.85
C ILE A 227 0.84 -32.22 -16.29
N TYR A 228 1.21 -31.36 -15.35
CA TYR A 228 2.03 -30.18 -15.65
C TYR A 228 3.51 -30.41 -15.39
N ALA A 229 4.35 -30.22 -16.40
CA ALA A 229 5.81 -30.38 -16.25
C ALA A 229 6.41 -29.41 -15.20
N ASN A 230 5.83 -28.20 -15.05
CA ASN A 230 6.30 -27.19 -14.11
C ASN A 230 5.20 -26.21 -13.67
N ALA A 231 5.49 -25.43 -12.61
CA ALA A 231 4.57 -24.42 -12.11
C ALA A 231 4.18 -23.40 -13.19
N ALA A 232 5.09 -23.01 -14.10
CA ALA A 232 4.73 -22.10 -15.18
C ALA A 232 3.66 -22.68 -16.11
N ALA A 233 3.67 -23.99 -16.38
CA ALA A 233 2.63 -24.67 -17.14
C ALA A 233 1.30 -24.75 -16.37
N VAL A 234 1.34 -24.92 -15.04
CA VAL A 234 0.15 -24.83 -14.18
C VAL A 234 -0.48 -23.44 -14.27
N LEU A 235 0.33 -22.39 -14.23
CA LEU A 235 -0.12 -21.00 -14.24
C LEU A 235 -0.59 -20.51 -15.61
N ALA A 236 -0.09 -21.12 -16.70
CA ALA A 236 -0.54 -20.86 -18.05
C ALA A 236 -1.89 -21.53 -18.38
N GLU A 237 -2.38 -22.42 -17.52
CA GLU A 237 -3.65 -23.09 -17.74
C GLU A 237 -4.82 -22.11 -17.58
N THR A 238 -5.67 -22.08 -18.61
CA THR A 238 -6.89 -21.28 -18.61
C THR A 238 -8.12 -22.07 -18.17
N ASP A 239 -8.09 -23.40 -18.29
CA ASP A 239 -9.15 -24.29 -17.82
C ASP A 239 -8.90 -24.72 -16.37
N PHE A 240 -9.53 -23.98 -15.45
CA PHE A 240 -9.40 -24.19 -14.01
C PHE A 240 -9.92 -25.56 -13.52
N THR A 241 -10.66 -26.32 -14.36
CA THR A 241 -11.12 -27.67 -14.00
C THR A 241 -10.01 -28.71 -13.97
N LYS A 242 -8.82 -28.37 -14.47
CA LYS A 242 -7.67 -29.27 -14.53
C LYS A 242 -6.78 -29.20 -13.29
N HIS A 243 -7.04 -28.27 -12.38
CA HIS A 243 -6.35 -28.22 -11.09
C HIS A 243 -7.09 -29.07 -10.04
N LEU A 244 -6.35 -29.58 -9.05
CA LEU A 244 -6.98 -30.27 -7.92
C LEU A 244 -7.74 -29.28 -7.05
N PHE A 245 -7.16 -28.11 -6.83
CA PHE A 245 -7.76 -27.06 -6.00
C PHE A 245 -7.23 -25.68 -6.41
N ARG A 246 -8.10 -24.68 -6.32
CA ARG A 246 -7.74 -23.26 -6.43
C ARG A 246 -8.58 -22.46 -5.42
N SER A 247 -7.94 -21.71 -4.52
CA SER A 247 -8.68 -20.95 -3.50
C SER A 247 -9.52 -19.82 -4.08
N ALA A 248 -9.11 -19.22 -5.20
CA ALA A 248 -9.85 -18.15 -5.88
C ALA A 248 -11.23 -18.58 -6.41
N ASP A 249 -11.49 -19.88 -6.54
CA ASP A 249 -12.81 -20.39 -6.96
C ASP A 249 -13.81 -20.43 -5.80
N ASN A 250 -13.38 -20.12 -4.57
CA ASN A 250 -14.22 -20.09 -3.40
C ASN A 250 -14.87 -18.70 -3.23
N PRO A 251 -16.20 -18.60 -3.02
CA PRO A 251 -16.89 -17.31 -2.85
C PRO A 251 -16.52 -16.59 -1.55
N THR A 252 -15.92 -17.27 -0.57
CA THR A 252 -15.36 -16.64 0.63
C THR A 252 -13.84 -16.61 0.51
N ASP A 253 -13.30 -15.48 0.00
CA ASP A 253 -11.86 -15.28 -0.05
C ASP A 253 -11.30 -15.15 1.38
N ILE A 254 -10.29 -15.95 1.69
CA ILE A 254 -9.59 -15.94 2.97
C ILE A 254 -8.29 -15.14 2.91
N HIS A 255 -7.85 -14.78 1.70
CA HIS A 255 -6.65 -14.00 1.47
C HIS A 255 -6.97 -12.51 1.58
N SER A 256 -5.99 -11.77 2.08
CA SER A 256 -6.05 -10.32 2.26
C SER A 256 -4.71 -9.71 1.86
N LEU A 257 -4.65 -8.37 1.78
CA LEU A 257 -3.37 -7.68 1.58
C LEU A 257 -2.33 -7.95 2.67
N GLY A 258 -2.76 -8.47 3.83
CA GLY A 258 -1.89 -8.89 4.92
C GLY A 258 -1.52 -10.38 4.89
N THR A 259 -1.98 -11.14 3.89
CA THR A 259 -1.73 -12.58 3.80
C THR A 259 -0.39 -12.84 3.12
N TYR A 260 0.67 -12.94 3.92
CA TYR A 260 2.02 -13.29 3.45
C TYR A 260 2.39 -14.74 3.77
N ALA A 261 1.56 -15.44 4.54
CA ALA A 261 1.75 -16.84 4.85
C ALA A 261 0.42 -17.61 4.80
N VAL A 262 0.49 -18.84 4.32
CA VAL A 262 -0.62 -19.77 4.24
C VAL A 262 -0.15 -21.14 4.72
N GLU A 263 -0.89 -21.73 5.65
CA GLU A 263 -0.69 -23.11 6.09
C GLU A 263 -1.90 -23.95 5.70
N GLY A 264 -1.70 -25.21 5.34
CA GLY A 264 -2.81 -26.05 4.95
C GLY A 264 -2.58 -27.53 5.12
N SER A 265 -3.67 -28.28 5.15
CA SER A 265 -3.65 -29.73 5.12
C SER A 265 -4.43 -30.21 3.91
N PHE A 266 -3.77 -31.05 3.11
CA PHE A 266 -4.36 -31.69 1.96
C PHE A 266 -4.47 -33.18 2.23
N ARG A 267 -5.66 -33.74 2.04
CA ARG A 267 -5.91 -35.17 2.10
C ARG A 267 -6.62 -35.60 0.84
N MET A 268 -6.24 -36.75 0.33
CA MET A 268 -6.85 -37.31 -0.86
C MET A 268 -6.84 -38.82 -0.79
N SER A 269 -7.99 -39.42 -1.06
CA SER A 269 -8.09 -40.83 -1.37
C SER A 269 -8.09 -41.03 -2.88
N SER A 270 -7.31 -41.97 -3.40
CA SER A 270 -7.26 -42.28 -4.83
C SER A 270 -7.56 -43.75 -5.09
N GLU A 271 -8.17 -44.06 -6.23
CA GLU A 271 -8.23 -45.43 -6.76
C GLU A 271 -7.06 -45.69 -7.70
N ASN A 272 -6.49 -46.89 -7.63
CA ASN A 272 -5.24 -47.21 -8.29
C ASN A 272 -5.49 -47.52 -9.77
N VAL A 273 -4.89 -46.75 -10.69
CA VAL A 273 -5.10 -46.92 -12.14
C VAL A 273 -3.96 -47.72 -12.81
N ALA A 274 -2.77 -47.81 -12.20
CA ALA A 274 -1.67 -48.67 -12.68
C ALA A 274 -0.57 -48.82 -11.61
N ALA A 275 0.14 -49.96 -11.63
CA ALA A 275 1.29 -50.23 -10.78
C ALA A 275 2.49 -49.31 -11.11
N ASP A 276 3.19 -48.82 -10.09
CA ASP A 276 4.45 -48.04 -10.14
C ASP A 276 4.40 -46.72 -10.93
N SER A 277 3.59 -45.75 -10.45
CA SER A 277 3.72 -44.36 -10.89
C SER A 277 4.16 -43.45 -9.74
N LEU A 278 5.33 -42.81 -9.90
CA LEU A 278 5.71 -41.65 -9.08
C LEU A 278 4.67 -40.56 -9.31
N ARG A 279 4.02 -40.13 -8.23
CA ARG A 279 3.06 -39.03 -8.27
C ARG A 279 3.70 -37.81 -7.67
N ILE A 280 3.67 -36.69 -8.38
CA ILE A 280 4.21 -35.43 -7.90
C ILE A 280 3.04 -34.45 -7.76
N ILE A 281 2.80 -33.99 -6.53
CA ILE A 281 1.79 -32.96 -6.23
C ILE A 281 2.53 -31.66 -5.93
N SER A 282 2.09 -30.56 -6.50
CA SER A 282 2.60 -29.22 -6.22
C SER A 282 1.56 -28.37 -5.51
N PHE A 283 2.01 -27.68 -4.47
CA PHE A 283 1.29 -26.63 -3.76
C PHE A 283 1.93 -25.30 -4.14
N ILE A 284 1.16 -24.41 -4.74
CA ILE A 284 1.66 -23.20 -5.39
C ILE A 284 0.94 -22.00 -4.78
N ALA A 285 1.70 -21.04 -4.24
CA ALA A 285 1.20 -19.72 -3.87
C ALA A 285 1.48 -18.74 -5.01
N VAL A 286 0.48 -17.92 -5.34
CA VAL A 286 0.59 -16.89 -6.39
C VAL A 286 0.15 -15.51 -5.91
N ASP A 287 0.67 -14.49 -6.58
CA ASP A 287 0.22 -13.11 -6.40
C ASP A 287 -1.09 -12.83 -7.17
N ALA A 288 -1.57 -11.60 -7.09
CA ALA A 288 -2.79 -11.15 -7.78
C ALA A 288 -2.71 -11.24 -9.32
N ALA A 289 -1.50 -11.23 -9.89
CA ALA A 289 -1.25 -11.37 -11.33
C ALA A 289 -1.02 -12.84 -11.74
N ASN A 290 -1.24 -13.80 -10.84
CA ASN A 290 -0.93 -15.23 -11.01
C ASN A 290 0.57 -15.52 -11.25
N ASN A 291 1.48 -14.66 -10.79
CA ASN A 291 2.91 -14.99 -10.77
C ASN A 291 3.21 -15.92 -9.61
N LEU A 292 4.14 -16.85 -9.84
CA LEU A 292 4.62 -17.77 -8.81
C LEU A 292 5.33 -17.00 -7.69
N LEU A 293 4.84 -17.14 -6.45
CA LEU A 293 5.53 -16.66 -5.24
C LEU A 293 6.36 -17.76 -4.59
N GLN A 294 5.73 -18.91 -4.35
CA GLN A 294 6.40 -20.08 -3.81
C GLN A 294 5.74 -21.37 -4.31
N GLU A 295 6.56 -22.40 -4.51
CA GLU A 295 6.11 -23.75 -4.79
C GLU A 295 6.68 -24.72 -3.74
N LYS A 296 5.82 -25.60 -3.24
CA LYS A 296 6.22 -26.78 -2.47
C LYS A 296 5.81 -28.02 -3.25
N VAL A 297 6.79 -28.86 -3.59
CA VAL A 297 6.57 -30.09 -4.36
C VAL A 297 6.68 -31.29 -3.42
N VAL A 298 5.75 -32.22 -3.55
CA VAL A 298 5.71 -33.44 -2.75
C VAL A 298 5.66 -34.67 -3.65
N ASN A 299 6.62 -35.55 -3.44
CA ASN A 299 6.70 -36.83 -4.12
C ASN A 299 5.90 -37.88 -3.33
N ALA A 300 4.76 -38.28 -3.86
CA ALA A 300 4.01 -39.43 -3.37
C ALA A 300 4.49 -40.67 -4.15
N VAL A 301 5.31 -41.50 -3.50
CA VAL A 301 5.72 -42.81 -4.01
C VAL A 301 4.80 -43.86 -3.43
N GLN A 302 4.14 -44.65 -4.28
CA GLN A 302 3.46 -45.87 -3.82
C GLN A 302 4.36 -47.08 -4.07
N GLY A 303 4.40 -48.00 -3.10
CA GLY A 303 4.98 -49.32 -3.30
C GLY A 303 3.98 -50.23 -4.02
N ALA A 304 4.45 -50.97 -5.04
CA ALA A 304 3.68 -51.98 -5.75
C ALA A 304 3.03 -53.00 -4.79
N SER A 305 1.73 -52.88 -4.53
CA SER A 305 0.94 -54.02 -4.07
C SER A 305 -0.37 -54.08 -4.85
N SER A 306 -0.61 -55.24 -5.46
CA SER A 306 -1.63 -55.49 -6.48
C SER A 306 -3.04 -55.66 -5.90
N GLN A 307 -3.37 -54.97 -4.80
CA GLN A 307 -4.72 -54.94 -4.25
C GLN A 307 -5.18 -53.50 -4.14
N ALA A 308 -6.45 -53.27 -4.46
CA ALA A 308 -7.13 -51.97 -4.42
C ALA A 308 -7.21 -51.41 -2.99
N LEU A 309 -6.06 -51.07 -2.42
CA LEU A 309 -5.96 -50.26 -1.22
C LEU A 309 -6.26 -48.83 -1.66
N SER A 310 -7.34 -48.27 -1.11
CA SER A 310 -7.57 -46.83 -1.17
C SER A 310 -6.39 -46.14 -0.50
N ASP A 311 -5.53 -45.51 -1.28
CA ASP A 311 -4.40 -44.76 -0.73
C ASP A 311 -4.92 -43.47 -0.15
N ASN A 312 -4.62 -43.21 1.12
CA ASN A 312 -4.84 -41.91 1.74
C ASN A 312 -3.54 -41.12 1.69
N ILE A 313 -3.45 -40.21 0.73
CA ILE A 313 -2.40 -39.19 0.67
C ILE A 313 -2.78 -38.10 1.67
N ALA A 314 -1.89 -37.79 2.61
CA ALA A 314 -2.11 -36.71 3.59
C ALA A 314 -0.83 -35.89 3.73
N TYR A 315 -0.92 -34.59 3.45
CA TYR A 315 0.21 -33.67 3.51
C TYR A 315 -0.16 -32.38 4.23
N HIS A 316 0.79 -31.88 5.02
CA HIS A 316 0.75 -30.53 5.57
C HIS A 316 1.73 -29.65 4.79
N PHE A 317 1.28 -28.48 4.37
CA PHE A 317 2.07 -27.53 3.62
C PHE A 317 2.02 -26.15 4.26
N ASP A 318 3.11 -25.44 4.04
CA ASP A 318 3.36 -24.08 4.49
C ASP A 318 3.92 -23.32 3.28
N LEU A 319 3.29 -22.20 2.96
CA LEU A 319 3.66 -21.31 1.87
C LEU A 319 3.83 -19.90 2.47
N GLN A 320 4.91 -19.22 2.13
CA GLN A 320 5.31 -17.92 2.63
C GLN A 320 5.84 -17.07 1.47
N SER A 321 5.51 -15.79 1.52
CA SER A 321 6.02 -14.77 0.62
C SER A 321 6.61 -13.62 1.43
N THR A 322 7.71 -13.06 0.95
CA THR A 322 8.37 -11.88 1.57
C THR A 322 8.27 -10.63 0.71
N THR A 323 7.62 -10.72 -0.45
CA THR A 323 7.65 -9.66 -1.49
C THR A 323 6.26 -9.12 -1.82
N LEU A 324 5.30 -10.01 -2.02
CA LEU A 324 3.91 -9.71 -2.37
C LEU A 324 2.94 -10.61 -1.58
N PRO A 325 1.74 -10.14 -1.22
CA PRO A 325 0.71 -10.96 -0.61
C PRO A 325 0.32 -12.12 -1.50
N ILE A 326 0.01 -13.25 -0.88
CA ILE A 326 -0.55 -14.42 -1.54
C ILE A 326 -2.02 -14.11 -1.84
N ALA A 327 -2.37 -14.03 -3.12
CA ALA A 327 -3.75 -13.82 -3.55
C ALA A 327 -4.49 -15.14 -3.76
N ASN A 328 -3.77 -16.21 -4.08
CA ASN A 328 -4.39 -17.50 -4.35
C ASN A 328 -3.40 -18.66 -4.12
N VAL A 329 -3.94 -19.82 -3.75
CA VAL A 329 -3.23 -21.08 -3.62
C VAL A 329 -3.81 -22.09 -4.60
N ILE A 330 -2.92 -22.71 -5.37
CA ILE A 330 -3.24 -23.72 -6.38
C ILE A 330 -2.60 -25.04 -5.96
N ILE A 331 -3.37 -26.13 -6.03
CA ILE A 331 -2.87 -27.49 -5.87
C ILE A 331 -3.05 -28.20 -7.21
N SER A 332 -1.97 -28.80 -7.72
CA SER A 332 -1.97 -29.45 -9.02
C SER A 332 -1.10 -30.70 -9.05
N VAL A 333 -1.29 -31.54 -10.07
CA VAL A 333 -0.50 -32.75 -10.32
C VAL A 333 0.57 -32.45 -11.37
N ARG A 334 1.85 -32.66 -11.03
CA ARG A 334 2.98 -32.48 -11.93
C ARG A 334 3.42 -33.75 -12.66
N GLN A 335 3.14 -34.90 -12.07
CA GLN A 335 3.47 -36.20 -12.65
C GLN A 335 2.56 -37.29 -12.10
N GLY A 336 2.20 -38.25 -12.96
CA GLY A 336 1.40 -39.43 -12.61
C GLY A 336 -0.08 -39.25 -12.94
N ASN A 337 -0.70 -40.33 -13.42
CA ASN A 337 -2.15 -40.37 -13.61
C ASN A 337 -2.82 -40.52 -12.24
N LEU A 338 -3.82 -39.68 -11.97
CA LEU A 338 -4.52 -39.69 -10.70
C LEU A 338 -6.04 -39.73 -10.92
N GLN A 339 -6.69 -40.73 -10.32
CA GLN A 339 -8.14 -40.74 -10.13
C GLN A 339 -8.42 -40.53 -8.64
N ALA A 340 -8.77 -39.29 -8.27
CA ALA A 340 -9.14 -38.94 -6.91
C ALA A 340 -10.56 -39.43 -6.62
N LYS A 341 -10.73 -40.22 -5.56
CA LYS A 341 -12.03 -40.69 -5.06
C LYS A 341 -12.65 -39.72 -4.07
N ALA A 342 -11.82 -39.14 -3.21
CA ALA A 342 -12.22 -38.09 -2.29
C ALA A 342 -11.04 -37.16 -2.01
N MET A 343 -11.31 -35.88 -1.79
CA MET A 343 -10.31 -34.87 -1.48
C MET A 343 -10.84 -33.96 -0.38
N GLU A 344 -9.98 -33.63 0.58
CA GLU A 344 -10.22 -32.69 1.66
C GLU A 344 -9.04 -31.71 1.67
N CYS A 345 -9.33 -30.42 1.62
CA CYS A 345 -8.31 -29.38 1.66
C CYS A 345 -8.69 -28.33 2.69
N THR A 346 -7.84 -28.15 3.68
CA THR A 346 -7.98 -27.06 4.64
C THR A 346 -6.87 -26.06 4.36
N ILE A 347 -7.21 -24.80 4.13
CA ILE A 347 -6.27 -23.72 3.92
C ILE A 347 -6.50 -22.67 4.99
N THR A 348 -5.43 -22.23 5.63
CA THR A 348 -5.45 -21.20 6.66
C THR A 348 -4.52 -20.07 6.25
N SER A 349 -5.11 -18.91 5.96
CA SER A 349 -4.38 -17.67 5.73
C SER A 349 -3.95 -17.07 7.06
N ILE A 350 -2.68 -16.68 7.13
CA ILE A 350 -2.03 -16.13 8.31
C ILE A 350 -1.81 -14.65 8.06
N GLU A 351 -2.48 -13.81 8.86
CA GLU A 351 -2.34 -12.35 8.81
C GLU A 351 -1.74 -11.83 10.12
N GLU A 352 -0.58 -11.18 10.02
CA GLU A 352 0.20 -10.69 11.19
C GLU A 352 -0.16 -9.24 11.61
N VAL A 353 -1.39 -8.79 11.37
CA VAL A 353 -1.82 -7.41 11.69
C VAL A 353 -3.13 -7.38 12.49
N ALA A 354 -3.46 -8.52 13.11
CA ALA A 354 -4.64 -8.72 13.94
C ALA A 354 -4.78 -7.75 15.11
N ASP A 355 -3.66 -7.31 15.67
CA ASP A 355 -3.60 -6.35 16.77
C ASP A 355 -3.85 -4.91 16.31
N ILE A 356 -3.89 -4.63 15.01
CA ILE A 356 -4.10 -3.30 14.42
C ILE A 356 -5.24 -3.38 13.37
N PRO A 357 -6.50 -3.55 13.82
CA PRO A 357 -7.64 -3.79 12.93
C PRO A 357 -8.04 -2.58 12.07
N ASP A 358 -7.67 -1.37 12.46
CA ASP A 358 -8.01 -0.08 11.88
C ASP A 358 -6.80 0.63 11.25
N ARG A 359 -5.76 -0.14 10.91
CA ARG A 359 -4.54 0.39 10.31
C ARG A 359 -4.84 1.16 9.02
N ALA A 360 -4.10 2.23 8.80
CA ALA A 360 -4.24 3.05 7.61
C ALA A 360 -3.60 2.36 6.39
N VAL A 361 -4.41 2.07 5.38
CA VAL A 361 -3.97 1.57 4.07
C VAL A 361 -4.08 2.70 3.04
N GLN A 362 -2.97 3.04 2.41
CA GLN A 362 -2.89 4.12 1.44
C GLN A 362 -3.07 3.53 0.05
N VAL A 363 -4.09 3.99 -0.69
CA VAL A 363 -4.44 3.47 -2.00
C VAL A 363 -4.54 4.62 -2.98
N CYS A 364 -3.92 4.48 -4.15
CA CYS A 364 -4.07 5.39 -5.27
C CYS A 364 -4.47 4.62 -6.53
N VAL A 365 -5.63 4.95 -7.08
CA VAL A 365 -6.09 4.43 -8.38
C VAL A 365 -5.77 5.46 -9.46
N ILE A 366 -5.11 5.01 -10.52
CA ILE A 366 -4.79 5.79 -11.70
C ILE A 366 -5.56 5.18 -12.88
N GLU A 367 -6.45 5.94 -13.47
CA GLU A 367 -7.27 5.51 -14.62
C GLU A 367 -6.95 6.36 -15.84
N GLY A 368 -7.00 5.78 -17.04
CA GLY A 368 -6.70 6.49 -18.29
C GLY A 368 -5.19 6.65 -18.53
N ILE A 369 -4.43 5.61 -18.17
CA ILE A 369 -2.99 5.52 -18.43
C ILE A 369 -2.75 5.23 -19.91
N ASN A 370 -1.77 5.90 -20.51
CA ASN A 370 -1.30 5.56 -21.86
C ASN A 370 -0.24 4.46 -21.82
N ALA A 371 -0.15 3.70 -22.90
CA ALA A 371 0.89 2.69 -23.13
C ALA A 371 2.29 3.24 -22.80
N GLY A 372 3.05 2.54 -21.95
CA GLY A 372 4.42 2.93 -21.60
C GLY A 372 4.54 4.12 -20.65
N ALA A 373 3.45 4.55 -20.00
CA ALA A 373 3.52 5.59 -18.97
C ALA A 373 4.44 5.17 -17.82
N THR A 374 5.12 6.13 -17.19
CA THR A 374 6.00 5.86 -16.04
C THR A 374 5.41 6.51 -14.80
N ILE A 375 5.03 5.68 -13.83
CA ILE A 375 4.50 6.12 -12.53
C ILE A 375 5.64 6.09 -11.53
N THR A 376 5.87 7.22 -10.88
CA THR A 376 6.82 7.34 -9.78
C THR A 376 6.06 7.27 -8.47
N CYS A 377 6.43 6.32 -7.62
CA CYS A 377 5.92 6.18 -6.27
C CYS A 377 7.03 6.56 -5.30
N ASN A 378 6.72 7.49 -4.40
CA ASN A 378 7.57 7.84 -3.26
C ASN A 378 6.80 7.52 -1.99
N ALA A 379 7.29 6.58 -1.21
CA ALA A 379 6.68 6.18 0.05
C ALA A 379 7.66 6.38 1.20
N GLY A 380 7.12 6.61 2.39
CA GLY A 380 7.92 6.76 3.59
C GLY A 380 7.14 6.35 4.82
N ALA A 381 7.86 5.89 5.84
CA ALA A 381 7.30 5.66 7.16
C ALA A 381 8.23 6.20 8.25
N VAL A 382 7.63 6.77 9.30
CA VAL A 382 8.29 6.99 10.59
C VAL A 382 8.05 5.76 11.44
N LEU A 383 9.12 5.07 11.82
CA LEU A 383 9.09 3.87 12.63
C LEU A 383 9.52 4.19 14.05
N SER A 384 8.85 3.59 15.03
CA SER A 384 9.37 3.45 16.38
C SER A 384 10.00 2.06 16.49
N GLY A 385 11.29 1.99 16.81
CA GLY A 385 12.03 0.74 16.71
C GLY A 385 13.11 0.59 17.77
N VAL A 386 13.49 -0.67 17.98
CA VAL A 386 14.72 -1.06 18.68
C VAL A 386 15.63 -1.69 17.62
N PRO A 387 16.79 -1.10 17.30
CA PRO A 387 17.70 -1.65 16.30
C PRO A 387 18.20 -3.00 16.76
N ASP A 388 18.42 -3.93 15.83
CA ASP A 388 19.05 -5.18 16.19
C ASP A 388 20.52 -4.95 16.57
N SER A 389 21.00 -5.71 17.56
CA SER A 389 22.38 -5.70 18.03
C SER A 389 23.40 -5.99 16.94
N GLU A 390 23.01 -6.71 15.88
CA GLU A 390 23.88 -7.04 14.75
C GLU A 390 24.06 -5.86 13.77
N ASN A 391 23.23 -4.82 13.86
CA ASN A 391 23.25 -3.67 12.94
C ASN A 391 23.85 -2.40 13.60
N ALA A 392 25.17 -2.32 13.57
CA ALA A 392 25.97 -1.22 14.15
C ALA A 392 25.67 0.18 13.56
N LEU A 393 25.19 0.26 12.31
CA LEU A 393 24.91 1.54 11.63
C LEU A 393 23.70 2.30 12.20
N ILE A 394 22.82 1.62 12.94
CA ILE A 394 21.55 2.15 13.43
C ILE A 394 21.58 2.37 14.96
N SER A 395 22.51 1.71 15.65
CA SER A 395 22.68 1.72 17.11
C SER A 395 23.59 2.84 17.62
N GLY A 396 24.22 3.61 16.73
CA GLY A 396 25.39 4.46 17.05
C GLY A 396 25.15 5.87 17.62
N LEU A 397 23.94 6.25 18.06
CA LEU A 397 23.72 7.59 18.61
C LEU A 397 23.73 7.60 20.14
N SER A 398 24.68 8.35 20.71
CA SER A 398 24.83 8.56 22.14
C SER A 398 23.51 9.02 22.76
N SER A 399 23.03 8.29 23.76
CA SER A 399 21.86 8.68 24.55
C SER A 399 22.19 9.92 25.36
N GLN A 400 21.92 11.11 24.82
CA GLN A 400 21.67 12.25 25.69
C GLN A 400 20.33 11.97 26.38
N GLU A 401 20.37 11.79 27.70
CA GLU A 401 19.19 11.51 28.51
C GLU A 401 18.41 12.82 28.70
N PHE A 402 17.69 13.23 27.66
CA PHE A 402 16.78 14.36 27.76
C PHE A 402 15.51 13.94 28.50
N VAL A 403 15.11 14.73 29.49
CA VAL A 403 13.86 14.54 30.23
C VAL A 403 12.77 15.36 29.54
N TYR A 404 11.85 14.69 28.84
CA TYR A 404 10.71 15.31 28.18
C TYR A 404 9.41 15.01 28.94
N ASP A 405 8.44 15.93 28.89
CA ASP A 405 7.05 15.61 29.27
C ASP A 405 6.37 14.83 28.14
N MET A 406 6.51 13.50 28.19
CA MET A 406 5.98 12.59 27.17
C MET A 406 4.46 12.58 27.09
N ASN A 407 3.75 12.94 28.16
CA ASN A 407 2.28 13.02 28.14
C ASN A 407 1.83 14.20 27.28
N LEU A 408 2.47 15.35 27.46
CA LEU A 408 2.20 16.54 26.67
C LEU A 408 2.55 16.33 25.19
N VAL A 409 3.64 15.60 24.90
CA VAL A 409 3.99 15.21 23.53
C VAL A 409 2.93 14.30 22.92
N LYS A 410 2.50 13.25 23.64
CA LYS A 410 1.50 12.30 23.14
C LYS A 410 0.16 13.00 22.85
N LEU A 411 -0.28 13.88 23.74
CA LEU A 411 -1.51 14.67 23.53
C LEU A 411 -1.38 15.59 22.32
N PHE A 412 -0.23 16.24 22.14
CA PHE A 412 0.02 17.10 20.98
C PHE A 412 -0.02 16.32 19.66
N ILE A 413 0.65 15.17 19.59
CA ILE A 413 0.69 14.34 18.38
C ILE A 413 -0.69 13.74 18.09
N ASN A 414 -1.43 13.29 19.11
CA ASN A 414 -2.79 12.78 18.94
C ASN A 414 -3.75 13.86 18.41
N GLU A 415 -3.66 15.09 18.93
CA GLU A 415 -4.47 16.21 18.43
C GLU A 415 -4.13 16.58 16.99
N LEU A 416 -2.83 16.52 16.63
CA LEU A 416 -2.42 16.64 15.23
C LEU A 416 -3.04 15.53 14.40
N ALA A 417 -2.82 14.26 14.76
CA ALA A 417 -3.31 13.09 14.04
C ALA A 417 -4.82 13.14 13.80
N TYR A 418 -5.61 13.53 14.81
CA TYR A 418 -7.07 13.61 14.71
C TYR A 418 -7.57 14.72 13.77
N ASN A 419 -6.86 15.84 13.69
CA ASN A 419 -7.28 17.01 12.91
C ASN A 419 -6.56 17.15 11.56
N PHE A 420 -5.58 16.30 11.28
CA PHE A 420 -4.81 16.32 10.04
C PHE A 420 -5.63 15.69 8.89
N GLN A 421 -5.58 16.33 7.73
CA GLN A 421 -6.11 15.75 6.49
C GLN A 421 -5.16 14.63 6.03
N HIS A 422 -5.70 13.55 5.48
CA HIS A 422 -4.89 12.39 5.12
C HIS A 422 -4.57 12.29 3.63
N ALA A 423 -5.37 12.90 2.76
CA ALA A 423 -5.16 12.88 1.31
C ALA A 423 -5.09 14.28 0.72
N PHE A 424 -4.12 14.52 -0.16
CA PHE A 424 -3.79 15.81 -0.73
C PHE A 424 -3.43 15.70 -2.22
N THR A 425 -3.52 16.80 -2.95
CA THR A 425 -2.72 16.98 -4.17
C THR A 425 -1.28 17.34 -3.78
N GLY A 426 -0.30 17.12 -4.66
CA GLY A 426 1.12 17.40 -4.39
C GLY A 426 1.34 18.83 -3.90
N ARG A 427 0.80 19.82 -4.60
CA ARG A 427 0.85 21.23 -4.16
C ARG A 427 0.13 21.50 -2.84
N GLY A 428 -0.99 20.83 -2.61
CA GLY A 428 -1.77 20.96 -1.37
C GLY A 428 -0.98 20.44 -0.16
N TYR A 429 -0.25 19.35 -0.36
CA TYR A 429 0.65 18.78 0.63
C TYR A 429 1.83 19.73 0.94
N ASP A 430 2.52 20.27 -0.07
CA ASP A 430 3.62 21.23 0.11
C ASP A 430 3.21 22.46 0.94
N MET A 431 1.99 22.96 0.72
CA MET A 431 1.45 24.08 1.47
C MET A 431 1.09 23.70 2.91
N THR A 432 0.54 22.51 3.10
CA THR A 432 0.20 21.95 4.43
C THR A 432 1.46 21.75 5.27
N GLU A 433 2.54 21.25 4.67
CA GLU A 433 3.83 21.08 5.33
C GLU A 433 4.36 22.45 5.82
N LYS A 434 4.43 23.44 4.93
CA LYS A 434 4.91 24.79 5.26
C LYS A 434 4.06 25.46 6.35
N GLN A 435 2.74 25.35 6.25
CA GLN A 435 1.83 25.93 7.25
C GLN A 435 1.90 25.20 8.59
N THR A 436 2.14 23.89 8.58
CA THR A 436 2.37 23.11 9.80
C THR A 436 3.66 23.54 10.47
N GLU A 437 4.75 23.71 9.72
CA GLU A 437 6.02 24.24 10.24
C GLU A 437 5.86 25.65 10.80
N GLU A 438 5.14 26.53 10.09
CA GLU A 438 4.88 27.89 10.55
C GLU A 438 4.04 27.89 11.83
N LEU A 439 2.91 27.17 11.85
CA LEU A 439 1.98 27.13 12.98
C LEU A 439 2.67 26.58 14.22
N THR A 440 3.39 25.48 14.08
CA THR A 440 4.07 24.85 15.20
C THR A 440 5.14 25.76 15.80
N SER A 441 5.75 26.64 14.99
CA SER A 441 6.77 27.60 15.42
C SER A 441 6.23 28.86 16.12
N ARG A 442 4.90 29.10 16.11
CA ARG A 442 4.32 30.31 16.72
C ARG A 442 4.33 30.28 18.26
N PRO A 443 4.58 31.42 18.93
CA PRO A 443 4.50 31.53 20.39
C PRO A 443 3.10 31.21 20.96
N GLU A 444 2.05 31.47 20.19
CA GLU A 444 0.66 31.15 20.58
C GLU A 444 0.46 29.64 20.74
N MET A 445 1.16 28.85 19.91
CA MET A 445 1.06 27.40 19.98
C MET A 445 1.85 26.82 21.14
N GLU A 446 2.98 27.43 21.45
CA GLU A 446 3.73 27.20 22.68
C GLU A 446 2.87 27.49 23.93
N MET A 447 2.21 28.64 23.98
CA MET A 447 1.31 29.00 25.08
C MET A 447 0.13 28.04 25.22
N ALA A 448 -0.52 27.67 24.11
CA ALA A 448 -1.66 26.76 24.15
C ALA A 448 -1.27 25.33 24.55
N LEU A 449 -0.07 24.87 24.18
CA LEU A 449 0.46 23.58 24.59
C LEU A 449 0.72 23.53 26.09
N PHE A 450 1.37 24.55 26.65
CA PHE A 450 1.62 24.61 28.11
C PHE A 450 0.38 24.93 28.92
N ALA A 451 -0.63 25.58 28.32
CA ALA A 451 -1.95 25.75 28.91
C ALA A 451 -2.84 24.49 28.80
N MET A 452 -2.34 23.39 28.21
CA MET A 452 -3.12 22.18 27.91
C MET A 452 -4.41 22.47 27.13
N SER A 453 -4.40 23.52 26.32
CA SER A 453 -5.55 24.01 25.58
C SER A 453 -5.66 23.31 24.23
N PHE A 454 -5.80 21.98 24.26
CA PHE A 454 -5.80 21.09 23.08
C PHE A 454 -6.89 21.41 22.06
N GLY A 455 -8.06 21.91 22.51
CA GLY A 455 -9.09 22.41 21.59
C GLY A 455 -8.65 23.59 20.72
N LYS A 456 -7.66 24.40 21.15
CA LYS A 456 -7.07 25.46 20.30
C LYS A 456 -6.04 24.90 19.33
N ILE A 457 -5.26 23.90 19.76
CA ILE A 457 -4.30 23.16 18.92
C ILE A 457 -5.03 22.46 17.78
N GLY A 458 -6.06 21.67 18.10
CA GLY A 458 -6.86 20.98 17.08
C GLY A 458 -7.56 21.94 16.11
N ARG A 459 -8.11 23.07 16.59
CA ARG A 459 -8.69 24.11 15.72
C ARG A 459 -7.66 24.72 14.77
N ALA A 460 -6.43 24.93 15.23
CA ALA A 460 -5.37 25.49 14.40
C ALA A 460 -4.92 24.51 13.31
N PHE A 461 -4.75 23.22 13.64
CA PHE A 461 -4.48 22.19 12.63
C PHE A 461 -5.64 22.00 11.66
N LYS A 462 -6.89 22.07 12.14
CA LYS A 462 -8.08 22.06 11.28
C LYS A 462 -8.11 23.26 10.32
N GLN A 463 -7.56 24.41 10.69
CA GLN A 463 -7.43 25.56 9.78
C GLN A 463 -6.37 25.32 8.70
N VAL A 464 -5.23 24.72 9.06
CA VAL A 464 -4.18 24.31 8.11
C VAL A 464 -4.73 23.27 7.13
N ALA A 465 -5.38 22.22 7.62
CA ALA A 465 -6.06 21.23 6.79
C ALA A 465 -7.09 21.87 5.85
N LYS A 466 -7.91 22.82 6.34
CA LYS A 466 -8.86 23.57 5.51
C LYS A 466 -8.21 24.53 4.49
N ALA A 467 -6.96 24.90 4.66
CA ALA A 467 -6.24 25.75 3.72
C ALA A 467 -5.73 24.96 2.50
N ALA A 468 -5.44 23.68 2.66
CA ALA A 468 -4.99 22.80 1.59
C ALA A 468 -5.95 22.74 0.38
N PRO A 469 -7.27 22.48 0.54
CA PRO A 469 -8.21 22.53 -0.58
C PRO A 469 -8.49 23.95 -1.07
N LYS A 470 -8.29 24.98 -0.22
CA LYS A 470 -8.53 26.40 -0.58
C LYS A 470 -7.41 27.01 -1.42
N ALA A 471 -6.17 26.54 -1.28
CA ALA A 471 -5.04 26.97 -2.10
C ALA A 471 -5.31 26.75 -3.60
N ARG A 472 -5.93 25.61 -3.95
CA ARG A 472 -6.39 25.29 -5.31
C ARG A 472 -7.36 26.35 -5.85
N LYS A 473 -8.40 26.69 -5.09
CA LYS A 473 -9.39 27.70 -5.47
C LYS A 473 -8.80 29.11 -5.51
N ALA A 474 -7.94 29.47 -4.56
CA ALA A 474 -7.35 30.80 -4.47
C ALA A 474 -6.35 31.09 -5.60
N ILE A 475 -5.57 30.10 -6.02
CA ILE A 475 -4.67 30.23 -7.19
C ILE A 475 -5.49 30.29 -8.48
N SER A 476 -6.52 29.44 -8.62
CA SER A 476 -7.43 29.49 -9.78
C SER A 476 -8.11 30.86 -9.93
N GLN A 477 -8.63 31.41 -8.83
CA GLN A 477 -9.25 32.74 -8.77
C GLN A 477 -8.25 33.89 -8.89
N GLY A 478 -7.03 33.72 -8.37
CA GLY A 478 -5.96 34.70 -8.47
C GLY A 478 -5.44 34.83 -9.90
N VAL A 479 -5.22 33.69 -10.57
CA VAL A 479 -4.79 33.64 -11.96
C VAL A 479 -5.89 34.14 -12.90
N SER A 480 -7.17 33.80 -12.67
CA SER A 480 -8.28 34.31 -13.48
C SER A 480 -8.49 35.83 -13.37
N LYS A 481 -8.15 36.43 -12.22
CA LYS A 481 -8.18 37.89 -12.01
C LYS A 481 -6.91 38.60 -12.50
N ALA A 482 -5.75 37.96 -12.42
CA ALA A 482 -4.48 38.55 -12.83
C ALA A 482 -4.23 38.47 -14.34
N LEU A 483 -4.66 37.38 -15.01
CA LEU A 483 -4.49 37.17 -16.45
C LEU A 483 -4.95 38.37 -17.32
N PRO A 484 -6.14 38.96 -17.13
CA PRO A 484 -6.59 40.11 -17.91
C PRO A 484 -5.71 41.35 -17.71
N ILE A 485 -5.19 41.55 -16.50
CA ILE A 485 -4.32 42.69 -16.16
C ILE A 485 -2.94 42.50 -16.81
N VAL A 486 -2.40 41.28 -16.75
CA VAL A 486 -1.11 40.92 -17.34
C VAL A 486 -1.16 40.99 -18.87
N ASP A 487 -2.25 40.54 -19.49
CA ASP A 487 -2.46 40.60 -20.95
C ASP A 487 -2.54 42.03 -21.49
N VAL A 488 -3.03 42.98 -20.69
CA VAL A 488 -3.10 44.40 -21.06
C VAL A 488 -1.79 45.13 -20.73
N ALA A 489 -1.19 44.85 -19.57
CA ALA A 489 0.01 45.54 -19.09
C ALA A 489 1.29 45.11 -19.81
N ALA A 490 1.43 43.84 -20.18
CA ALA A 490 2.66 43.31 -20.79
C ALA A 490 2.96 43.92 -22.18
N PRO A 491 1.99 44.04 -23.12
CA PRO A 491 2.21 44.73 -24.39
C PRO A 491 2.52 46.22 -24.20
N LEU A 492 1.86 46.87 -23.22
CA LEU A 492 2.10 48.28 -22.91
C LEU A 492 3.52 48.51 -22.40
N LEU A 493 4.01 47.67 -21.49
CA LEU A 493 5.37 47.76 -20.96
C LEU A 493 6.43 47.49 -22.02
N ILE A 494 6.20 46.53 -22.92
CA ILE A 494 7.08 46.26 -24.07
C ILE A 494 7.10 47.46 -25.03
N SER A 495 5.96 48.12 -25.25
CA SER A 495 5.85 49.27 -26.15
C SER A 495 6.54 50.55 -25.65
N THR A 496 6.90 50.62 -24.36
CA THR A 496 7.59 51.79 -23.79
C THR A 496 9.05 51.93 -24.22
N GLY A 497 9.66 50.90 -24.81
CA GLY A 497 11.04 50.94 -25.33
C GLY A 497 12.14 51.05 -24.27
N ASN A 498 11.81 51.05 -22.98
CA ASN A 498 12.79 51.02 -21.89
C ASN A 498 13.25 49.57 -21.65
N PRO A 499 14.56 49.26 -21.67
CA PRO A 499 15.08 47.89 -21.49
C PRO A 499 14.58 47.17 -20.23
N ALA A 500 14.42 47.89 -19.11
CA ALA A 500 13.90 47.32 -17.87
C ALA A 500 12.40 47.02 -17.96
N ALA A 501 11.63 47.88 -18.63
CA ALA A 501 10.20 47.68 -18.86
C ALA A 501 9.92 46.59 -19.90
N MET A 502 10.79 46.46 -20.91
CA MET A 502 10.75 45.37 -21.89
C MET A 502 11.07 44.02 -21.25
N GLY A 503 12.04 43.95 -20.34
CA GLY A 503 12.34 42.73 -19.58
C GLY A 503 11.20 42.28 -18.67
N LEU A 504 10.60 43.23 -17.94
CA LEU A 504 9.39 42.99 -17.13
C LEU A 504 8.20 42.56 -17.99
N GLY A 505 7.93 43.26 -19.11
CA GLY A 505 6.84 42.93 -20.02
C GLY A 505 7.02 41.57 -20.71
N ALA A 506 8.24 41.19 -21.08
CA ALA A 506 8.54 39.86 -21.62
C ALA A 506 8.36 38.74 -20.58
N GLY A 507 8.78 38.98 -19.33
CA GLY A 507 8.53 38.07 -18.21
C GLY A 507 7.03 37.90 -17.92
N MET A 508 6.27 38.99 -18.00
CA MET A 508 4.81 38.99 -17.84
C MET A 508 4.09 38.27 -18.99
N MET A 509 4.52 38.43 -20.25
CA MET A 509 3.98 37.65 -21.38
C MET A 509 4.27 36.16 -21.23
N THR A 510 5.47 35.79 -20.78
CA THR A 510 5.85 34.39 -20.55
C THR A 510 4.99 33.77 -19.45
N ALA A 511 4.73 34.52 -18.38
CA ALA A 511 3.82 34.12 -17.31
C ALA A 511 2.35 34.02 -17.77
N SER A 512 1.89 34.92 -18.64
CA SER A 512 0.54 34.86 -19.24
C SER A 512 0.36 33.65 -20.16
N MET A 513 1.35 33.37 -21.01
CA MET A 513 1.34 32.18 -21.86
C MET A 513 1.32 30.89 -21.04
N ALA A 514 2.18 30.79 -20.01
CA ALA A 514 2.16 29.66 -19.09
C ALA A 514 0.81 29.51 -18.37
N ALA A 515 0.18 30.61 -17.95
CA ALA A 515 -1.13 30.58 -17.32
C ALA A 515 -2.28 30.24 -18.28
N LYS A 516 -2.22 30.66 -19.55
CA LYS A 516 -3.17 30.28 -20.61
C LYS A 516 -3.02 28.83 -21.03
N ASP A 517 -1.79 28.32 -21.06
CA ASP A 517 -1.51 26.91 -21.29
C ASP A 517 -2.02 26.08 -20.09
N MET A 518 -1.80 26.53 -18.86
CA MET A 518 -2.41 25.92 -17.66
C MET A 518 -3.95 25.93 -17.71
N LYS A 519 -4.58 26.98 -18.27
CA LYS A 519 -6.05 27.05 -18.46
C LYS A 519 -6.54 26.08 -19.56
N LYS A 520 -5.83 25.98 -20.68
CA LYS A 520 -6.13 25.01 -21.76
C LYS A 520 -5.92 23.56 -21.32
N LEU A 521 -5.00 23.34 -20.38
CA LEU A 521 -4.66 22.03 -19.84
C LEU A 521 -5.55 21.59 -18.67
N GLY A 522 -6.52 22.39 -18.23
CA GLY A 522 -7.47 22.03 -17.16
C GLY A 522 -6.99 22.28 -15.72
N VAL A 523 -5.74 22.73 -15.55
CA VAL A 523 -5.07 22.96 -14.25
C VAL A 523 -5.75 24.05 -13.41
N LEU A 524 -6.47 24.95 -14.07
CA LEU A 524 -7.29 25.99 -13.46
C LEU A 524 -8.76 25.60 -13.68
N GLU A 525 -9.57 25.56 -12.62
CA GLU A 525 -11.03 25.33 -12.73
C GLU A 525 -11.60 26.23 -13.84
N ALA A 526 -12.27 25.63 -14.82
CA ALA A 526 -12.97 26.38 -15.85
C ALA A 526 -14.03 27.25 -15.16
N SER A 527 -13.79 28.55 -15.09
CA SER A 527 -14.81 29.51 -14.70
C SER A 527 -15.89 29.51 -15.78
N TYR A 528 -16.89 28.64 -15.65
CA TYR A 528 -18.18 28.85 -16.28
C TYR A 528 -18.79 30.07 -15.59
N HIS A 529 -18.59 31.24 -16.20
CA HIS A 529 -19.47 32.36 -15.97
C HIS A 529 -20.68 32.16 -16.89
N GLU A 530 -21.87 32.13 -16.29
CA GLU A 530 -23.15 32.36 -17.00
C GLU A 530 -23.11 33.66 -17.81
#